data_AF-A0A970KZM6-F1
#
_entry.id   AF-A0A970KZM6-F1
#
_cell.length_a   1.000
_cell.length_b   1.000
_cell.length_c   1.000
_cell.angle_alpha   90.00
_cell.angle_beta   90.00
_cell.angle_gamma   90.00
#
_symmetry.space_group_name_H-M   'P 1'
#
loop_
_entity.id
_entity.type
_entity.pdbx_description
1 polymer ?
#
loop_
_entity_poly.entity_id
_entity_poly.type
_entity_poly.pdbx_seq_one_letter_code
_entity_poly.pdbx_strand_id
1 'polypeptide(L)'
;METKIRVKPCDIQLVSYPEKADGWQDGVYIPRKPTRTSADAILPGGFFKSNITKSDINDSKFSSDLPLLVFDPAMPLPNRCFCETEETGYGVFYYIEGVEFTFECNRQDVDITAVLRANNTHNIKNGDKGAPLRIHVNADGFDATPTPGGVPLEHGTDTAVRFTVCATGDTLSLIFYIKSDNDGNSGDPANDIPHDQQTAPQLSLVSLDIKPAAVKTPGKIQTVFIASDSTAQTYDEYYYPQTGWGEVLYSFFRSSDSVHVFTPEGSPYPHCRRYEMPDVAIENRAIGGRSSLSFFLEGKFDALLSRARSGDFVLIQFGHNDATKARPNRYAPPHVFSEYMEKYALACKSRGITPVFITPVSRRNCDGGDFSISFPEYRSAALALGEKLGIPTLDLGTASLDIYRASGVEGSKKLFLWTEPGEYTGAYKNGVSDNTHLSRKGATLFAAALAKLICESSDKRLSKIAELIDIGKVTSTLSDIPC
;
A
#
# COMPACT_ATOMS: atom_id res chain seq x y z
N MET A 1 9.67 24.18 -18.59
CA MET A 1 10.39 22.97 -19.05
C MET A 1 9.89 21.83 -18.20
N GLU A 2 9.13 20.89 -18.77
CA GLU A 2 8.64 19.70 -18.06
C GLU A 2 9.77 18.66 -17.99
N THR A 3 10.13 18.24 -16.78
CA THR A 3 11.25 17.31 -16.51
C THR A 3 10.86 15.87 -16.87
N LYS A 4 10.94 15.45 -18.15
CA LYS A 4 10.59 14.07 -18.54
C LYS A 4 11.55 13.01 -17.96
N ILE A 5 11.02 11.82 -17.71
CA ILE A 5 11.64 10.70 -16.98
C ILE A 5 12.31 9.71 -17.96
N ARG A 6 13.52 9.20 -17.62
CA ARG A 6 14.42 8.48 -18.54
C ARG A 6 14.36 6.95 -18.34
N VAL A 7 14.17 6.18 -19.42
CA VAL A 7 14.39 4.72 -19.44
C VAL A 7 15.64 4.44 -20.28
N LYS A 8 16.71 3.91 -19.69
CA LYS A 8 17.88 3.41 -20.45
C LYS A 8 17.68 1.91 -20.71
N PRO A 9 18.22 1.35 -21.79
CA PRO A 9 18.21 -0.11 -22.00
C PRO A 9 18.86 -0.97 -20.94
N CYS A 10 19.80 -0.46 -20.14
CA CYS A 10 20.25 -1.18 -18.95
C CYS A 10 19.13 -1.33 -17.89
N ASP A 11 18.11 -0.49 -18.00
CA ASP A 11 16.93 -0.46 -17.15
C ASP A 11 15.76 -1.29 -17.74
N ILE A 12 15.97 -1.93 -18.90
CA ILE A 12 15.04 -2.91 -19.47
C ILE A 12 15.59 -4.31 -19.17
N GLN A 13 14.85 -5.09 -18.41
CA GLN A 13 15.30 -6.38 -17.91
C GLN A 13 14.22 -7.45 -18.11
N LEU A 14 14.64 -8.65 -18.50
CA LEU A 14 13.76 -9.81 -18.40
C LEU A 14 13.74 -10.29 -16.95
N VAL A 15 12.55 -10.35 -16.41
CA VAL A 15 12.27 -10.93 -15.11
C VAL A 15 11.82 -12.36 -15.31
N SER A 16 12.53 -13.30 -14.70
CA SER A 16 12.15 -14.70 -14.61
C SER A 16 12.23 -15.20 -13.17
N TYR A 17 11.50 -16.26 -12.85
CA TYR A 17 11.50 -16.85 -11.52
C TYR A 17 11.99 -18.31 -11.56
N PRO A 18 12.65 -18.80 -10.50
CA PRO A 18 12.95 -20.23 -10.38
C PRO A 18 11.67 -21.06 -10.36
N GLU A 19 11.77 -22.34 -10.73
CA GLU A 19 10.64 -23.29 -10.76
C GLU A 19 10.02 -23.57 -9.39
N LYS A 20 10.74 -23.33 -8.29
CA LYS A 20 10.27 -23.50 -6.91
C LYS A 20 10.78 -22.38 -6.01
N ALA A 21 9.99 -22.04 -4.99
CA ALA A 21 10.42 -21.18 -3.88
C ALA A 21 11.41 -21.90 -2.95
N ASP A 22 12.16 -21.10 -2.18
CA ASP A 22 13.05 -21.59 -1.13
C ASP A 22 12.27 -22.15 0.09
N GLY A 23 10.98 -21.83 0.18
CA GLY A 23 10.06 -22.39 1.17
C GLY A 23 10.22 -21.79 2.57
N TRP A 24 9.75 -22.53 3.59
CA TRP A 24 9.84 -22.11 4.99
C TRP A 24 11.25 -22.36 5.56
N GLN A 25 11.84 -21.31 6.15
CA GLN A 25 13.11 -21.34 6.87
C GLN A 25 12.97 -20.54 8.17
N ASP A 26 13.26 -21.15 9.32
CA ASP A 26 13.17 -20.52 10.66
C ASP A 26 11.86 -19.76 10.95
N GLY A 27 10.74 -20.33 10.48
CA GLY A 27 9.41 -19.73 10.63
C GLY A 27 9.19 -18.50 9.76
N VAL A 28 9.96 -18.33 8.69
CA VAL A 28 9.76 -17.29 7.66
C VAL A 28 9.66 -17.97 6.30
N TYR A 29 8.61 -17.67 5.54
CA TYR A 29 8.52 -18.15 4.17
C TYR A 29 9.38 -17.28 3.26
N ILE A 30 10.20 -17.92 2.43
CA ILE A 30 11.04 -17.27 1.44
C ILE A 30 10.43 -17.51 0.06
N PRO A 31 9.69 -16.53 -0.50
CA PRO A 31 9.08 -16.66 -1.82
C PRO A 31 10.15 -16.66 -2.91
N ARG A 32 9.73 -16.98 -4.14
CA ARG A 32 10.63 -16.99 -5.31
C ARG A 32 11.27 -15.62 -5.50
N LYS A 33 12.59 -15.60 -5.69
CA LYS A 33 13.33 -14.38 -6.01
C LYS A 33 13.49 -14.27 -7.53
N PRO A 34 13.16 -13.11 -8.12
CA PRO A 34 13.33 -12.92 -9.55
C PRO A 34 14.81 -12.90 -9.93
N THR A 35 15.15 -13.53 -11.03
CA THR A 35 16.40 -13.29 -11.76
C THR A 35 16.14 -12.22 -12.81
N ARG A 36 17.05 -11.24 -12.90
CA ARG A 36 16.97 -10.17 -13.89
C ARG A 36 18.13 -10.27 -14.86
N THR A 37 17.81 -10.39 -16.14
CA THR A 37 18.81 -10.42 -17.22
C THR A 37 18.65 -9.19 -18.09
N SER A 38 19.76 -8.51 -18.43
CA SER A 38 19.71 -7.28 -19.23
C SER A 38 19.15 -7.51 -20.62
N ALA A 39 18.48 -6.49 -21.16
CA ALA A 39 18.00 -6.45 -22.55
C ALA A 39 19.09 -6.76 -23.59
N ASP A 40 20.35 -6.44 -23.30
CA ASP A 40 21.51 -6.74 -24.14
C ASP A 40 21.68 -8.24 -24.43
N ALA A 41 21.25 -9.12 -23.53
CA ALA A 41 21.30 -10.57 -23.72
C ALA A 41 20.12 -11.11 -24.57
N ILE A 42 19.06 -10.31 -24.75
CA ILE A 42 17.78 -10.73 -25.33
C ILE A 42 17.61 -10.20 -26.75
N LEU A 43 18.20 -9.04 -27.07
CA LEU A 43 17.88 -8.27 -28.27
C LEU A 43 19.11 -8.01 -29.16
N PRO A 44 19.72 -9.05 -29.77
CA PRO A 44 20.68 -8.82 -30.85
C PRO A 44 19.95 -8.26 -32.09
N GLY A 45 19.81 -6.92 -32.18
CA GLY A 45 19.63 -6.22 -33.46
C GLY A 45 18.30 -5.51 -33.80
N GLY A 46 17.41 -5.10 -32.89
CA GLY A 46 16.30 -4.20 -33.32
C GLY A 46 15.00 -4.12 -32.51
N PHE A 47 15.02 -4.06 -31.18
CA PHE A 47 13.79 -3.89 -30.38
C PHE A 47 13.09 -2.54 -30.59
N PHE A 48 13.77 -1.56 -31.20
CA PHE A 48 13.22 -0.23 -31.47
C PHE A 48 12.96 -0.08 -32.97
N LYS A 49 11.82 0.53 -33.32
CA LYS A 49 11.34 0.66 -34.71
C LYS A 49 12.12 1.68 -35.55
N SER A 50 13.17 2.30 -35.01
CA SER A 50 13.94 3.40 -35.62
C SER A 50 15.44 3.26 -35.32
N ASN A 51 16.27 4.17 -35.85
CA ASN A 51 17.72 4.23 -35.63
C ASN A 51 18.14 4.52 -34.17
N ILE A 52 17.34 4.20 -33.15
CA ILE A 52 17.76 4.23 -31.75
C ILE A 52 18.80 3.11 -31.59
N THR A 53 20.06 3.49 -31.68
CA THR A 53 21.23 2.62 -31.60
C THR A 53 21.70 2.48 -30.15
N LYS A 54 22.53 1.45 -29.90
CA LYS A 54 23.20 1.22 -28.60
C LYS A 54 23.99 2.44 -28.09
N SER A 55 24.41 3.36 -28.96
CA SER A 55 25.05 4.63 -28.59
C SER A 55 24.09 5.71 -28.13
N ASP A 56 22.89 5.82 -28.72
CA ASP A 56 21.89 6.81 -28.31
C ASP A 56 21.53 6.59 -26.84
N ILE A 57 21.31 5.33 -26.50
CA ILE A 57 20.99 4.76 -25.19
C ILE A 57 22.01 5.06 -24.08
N ASN A 58 23.29 5.23 -24.43
CA ASN A 58 24.41 5.36 -23.48
C ASN A 58 24.93 6.79 -23.34
N ASP A 59 24.47 7.75 -24.16
CA ASP A 59 25.10 9.07 -24.23
C ASP A 59 24.52 10.08 -23.22
N SER A 60 25.42 10.87 -22.64
CA SER A 60 25.15 11.95 -21.69
C SER A 60 24.50 13.20 -22.33
N LYS A 61 24.19 13.14 -23.63
CA LYS A 61 23.69 14.24 -24.46
C LYS A 61 22.34 13.95 -25.11
N PHE A 62 21.43 13.33 -24.38
CA PHE A 62 20.02 13.33 -24.75
C PHE A 62 19.42 14.75 -24.57
N SER A 63 18.99 15.34 -25.69
CA SER A 63 18.38 16.68 -25.79
C SER A 63 17.17 16.87 -24.86
N SER A 64 16.88 18.13 -24.50
CA SER A 64 15.73 18.55 -23.67
C SER A 64 14.34 18.29 -24.30
N ASP A 65 14.30 17.90 -25.57
CA ASP A 65 13.08 17.54 -26.30
C ASP A 65 13.07 16.02 -26.56
N LEU A 66 12.64 15.22 -25.57
CA LEU A 66 12.71 13.76 -25.67
C LEU A 66 11.47 13.13 -26.34
N PRO A 67 11.68 12.15 -27.25
CA PRO A 67 10.64 11.51 -28.05
C PRO A 67 9.92 10.39 -27.30
N LEU A 68 8.72 10.08 -27.78
CA LEU A 68 8.00 8.82 -27.56
C LEU A 68 8.96 7.63 -27.78
N LEU A 69 9.11 6.73 -26.80
CA LEU A 69 9.83 5.47 -27.05
C LEU A 69 9.00 4.63 -28.01
N VAL A 70 9.56 4.23 -29.16
CA VAL A 70 8.86 3.42 -30.16
C VAL A 70 9.56 2.08 -30.33
N PHE A 71 8.81 1.02 -30.07
CA PHE A 71 9.29 -0.35 -30.07
C PHE A 71 8.89 -1.05 -31.37
N ASP A 72 9.65 -2.07 -31.78
CA ASP A 72 9.28 -2.93 -32.89
C ASP A 72 8.13 -3.85 -32.44
N PRO A 73 6.90 -3.66 -32.97
CA PRO A 73 5.76 -4.50 -32.60
C PRO A 73 5.93 -5.94 -33.08
N ALA A 74 6.92 -6.29 -33.90
CA ALA A 74 7.20 -7.68 -34.25
C ALA A 74 7.84 -8.47 -33.09
N MET A 75 8.32 -7.80 -32.04
CA MET A 75 8.97 -8.44 -30.89
C MET A 75 7.99 -8.54 -29.71
N PRO A 76 7.41 -9.73 -29.46
CA PRO A 76 6.47 -9.90 -28.36
C PRO A 76 7.20 -9.86 -27.01
N LEU A 77 6.57 -9.25 -26.02
CA LEU A 77 6.98 -9.33 -24.63
C LEU A 77 6.71 -10.76 -24.14
N PRO A 78 7.71 -11.46 -23.57
CA PRO A 78 7.42 -12.64 -22.78
C PRO A 78 6.41 -12.28 -21.70
N ASN A 79 5.45 -13.17 -21.47
CA ASN A 79 4.39 -12.97 -20.50
C ASN A 79 4.01 -14.32 -19.89
N ARG A 80 4.29 -14.49 -18.60
CA ARG A 80 3.76 -15.58 -17.80
C ARG A 80 3.42 -15.05 -16.42
N CYS A 81 2.17 -15.22 -16.02
CA CYS A 81 1.72 -14.91 -14.68
C CYS A 81 1.36 -16.21 -13.97
N PHE A 82 1.72 -16.32 -12.70
CA PHE A 82 1.31 -17.45 -11.87
C PHE A 82 1.28 -17.02 -10.41
N CYS A 83 0.52 -17.75 -9.58
CA CYS A 83 0.60 -17.60 -8.14
C CYS A 83 1.20 -18.83 -7.47
N GLU A 84 1.61 -18.62 -6.24
CA GLU A 84 1.97 -19.67 -5.32
C GLU A 84 1.27 -19.37 -4.00
N THR A 85 0.55 -20.36 -3.48
CA THR A 85 0.04 -20.32 -2.11
C THR A 85 0.92 -21.24 -1.28
N GLU A 86 1.55 -20.69 -0.26
CA GLU A 86 2.36 -21.49 0.66
C GLU A 86 1.51 -22.41 1.55
N GLU A 87 2.15 -23.39 2.18
CA GLU A 87 1.47 -24.51 2.87
C GLU A 87 0.48 -24.12 3.98
N THR A 88 0.64 -22.96 4.63
CA THR A 88 -0.28 -22.47 5.65
C THR A 88 -1.51 -21.76 5.08
N GLY A 89 -1.51 -21.48 3.77
CA GLY A 89 -2.62 -20.85 3.05
C GLY A 89 -2.72 -19.34 3.23
N TYR A 90 -1.76 -18.70 3.92
CA TYR A 90 -1.81 -17.27 4.22
C TYR A 90 -0.93 -16.44 3.29
N GLY A 91 0.18 -17.00 2.82
CA GLY A 91 1.04 -16.39 1.83
C GLY A 91 0.60 -16.72 0.42
N VAL A 92 -0.20 -15.85 -0.19
CA VAL A 92 -0.45 -15.88 -1.63
C VAL A 92 0.51 -14.90 -2.30
N PHE A 93 1.39 -15.41 -3.16
CA PHE A 93 2.38 -14.64 -3.89
C PHE A 93 2.05 -14.67 -5.37
N TYR A 94 2.14 -13.52 -6.04
CA TYR A 94 1.91 -13.39 -7.47
C TYR A 94 3.25 -13.10 -8.16
N TYR A 95 3.55 -13.84 -9.21
CA TYR A 95 4.77 -13.73 -9.97
C TYR A 95 4.44 -13.40 -11.42
N ILE A 96 5.16 -12.44 -11.98
CA ILE A 96 4.97 -11.94 -13.33
C ILE A 96 6.32 -12.03 -14.04
N GLU A 97 6.48 -13.03 -14.90
CA GLU A 97 7.58 -13.08 -15.84
C GLU A 97 7.26 -12.19 -17.03
N GLY A 98 8.20 -11.30 -17.35
CA GLY A 98 8.05 -10.40 -18.47
C GLY A 98 9.16 -9.38 -18.55
N VAL A 99 8.94 -8.34 -19.33
CA VAL A 99 9.89 -7.25 -19.51
C VAL A 99 9.58 -6.16 -18.50
N GLU A 100 10.53 -5.93 -17.59
CA GLU A 100 10.51 -4.85 -16.61
C GLU A 100 11.19 -3.62 -17.21
N PHE A 101 10.47 -2.50 -17.22
CA PHE A 101 10.96 -1.19 -17.62
C PHE A 101 11.18 -0.37 -16.35
N THR A 102 12.44 -0.14 -15.99
CA THR A 102 12.80 0.67 -14.83
C THR A 102 13.24 2.07 -15.29
N PHE A 103 12.91 3.09 -14.50
CA PHE A 103 13.32 4.46 -14.80
C PHE A 103 13.42 5.32 -13.55
N GLU A 104 14.29 6.34 -13.60
CA GLU A 104 14.46 7.32 -12.53
C GLU A 104 13.26 8.27 -12.48
N CYS A 105 12.48 8.22 -11.41
CA CYS A 105 11.33 9.09 -11.19
C CYS A 105 11.50 10.04 -10.00
N ASN A 106 12.51 9.85 -9.14
CA ASN A 106 12.82 10.73 -8.00
C ASN A 106 11.65 10.96 -7.03
N ARG A 107 10.91 9.90 -6.66
CA ARG A 107 9.83 9.92 -5.65
C ARG A 107 8.71 10.93 -5.93
N GLN A 108 8.32 11.10 -7.19
CA GLN A 108 7.23 12.01 -7.58
C GLN A 108 6.06 11.26 -8.24
N ASP A 109 4.94 11.93 -8.43
CA ASP A 109 3.81 11.38 -9.19
C ASP A 109 4.13 11.39 -10.69
N VAL A 110 3.80 10.32 -11.39
CA VAL A 110 4.19 10.11 -12.79
C VAL A 110 2.97 9.72 -13.61
N ASP A 111 2.71 10.47 -14.69
CA ASP A 111 1.71 10.13 -15.70
C ASP A 111 2.36 9.25 -16.77
N ILE A 112 1.72 8.12 -17.05
CA ILE A 112 2.22 7.11 -17.98
C ILE A 112 1.16 6.87 -19.06
N THR A 113 1.59 6.87 -20.31
CA THR A 113 0.80 6.42 -21.46
C THR A 113 1.57 5.32 -22.20
N ALA A 114 1.06 4.10 -22.13
CA ALA A 114 1.58 2.96 -22.89
C ALA A 114 0.63 2.63 -24.03
N VAL A 115 1.14 2.50 -25.25
CA VAL A 115 0.38 1.97 -26.40
C VAL A 115 0.83 0.54 -26.62
N LEU A 116 -0.11 -0.40 -26.57
CA LEU A 116 0.13 -1.83 -26.60
C LEU A 116 -0.67 -2.49 -27.72
N ARG A 117 -0.15 -3.58 -28.29
CA ARG A 117 -0.76 -4.34 -29.38
C ARG A 117 -0.72 -5.84 -29.09
N ALA A 118 -1.80 -6.55 -29.43
CA ALA A 118 -1.79 -8.01 -29.50
C ALA A 118 -1.36 -8.47 -30.92
N ASN A 119 -0.24 -9.19 -31.04
CA ASN A 119 0.36 -9.56 -32.33
C ASN A 119 -0.10 -10.91 -32.88
N ASN A 120 -0.46 -11.86 -32.01
CA ASN A 120 -0.70 -13.22 -32.47
C ASN A 120 -2.13 -13.42 -32.99
N THR A 121 -2.17 -13.84 -34.26
CA THR A 121 -3.33 -14.29 -35.07
C THR A 121 -3.36 -15.83 -35.19
N HIS A 122 -2.42 -16.54 -34.53
CA HIS A 122 -2.28 -17.99 -34.54
C HIS A 122 -3.28 -18.72 -33.62
N ASN A 123 -4.56 -18.58 -33.94
CA ASN A 123 -5.61 -19.62 -33.78
C ASN A 123 -7.01 -19.11 -34.14
N ILE A 124 -7.16 -18.17 -35.08
CA ILE A 124 -8.46 -18.01 -35.77
C ILE A 124 -8.57 -19.12 -36.84
N LYS A 125 -8.49 -20.39 -36.42
CA LYS A 125 -9.03 -21.49 -37.23
C LYS A 125 -10.50 -21.61 -36.81
N ASN A 126 -11.41 -21.33 -37.74
CA ASN A 126 -12.88 -21.40 -37.60
C ASN A 126 -13.61 -20.18 -37.01
N GLY A 127 -13.11 -18.96 -37.18
CA GLY A 127 -13.89 -17.75 -36.83
C GLY A 127 -14.14 -17.54 -35.34
N ASP A 128 -13.49 -18.34 -34.49
CA ASP A 128 -13.48 -18.16 -33.04
C ASP A 128 -12.51 -17.02 -32.70
N LYS A 129 -13.02 -15.93 -32.12
CA LYS A 129 -12.21 -14.73 -31.81
C LYS A 129 -11.32 -14.90 -30.58
N GLY A 130 -11.37 -16.08 -29.93
CA GLY A 130 -10.75 -16.29 -28.63
C GLY A 130 -11.45 -15.50 -27.51
N ALA A 131 -11.10 -15.77 -26.26
CA ALA A 131 -11.52 -14.94 -25.14
C ALA A 131 -10.91 -13.53 -25.29
N PRO A 132 -11.65 -12.45 -24.94
CA PRO A 132 -11.11 -11.11 -24.99
C PRO A 132 -9.86 -10.99 -24.11
N LEU A 133 -8.80 -10.42 -24.67
CA LEU A 133 -7.56 -10.16 -23.95
C LEU A 133 -7.70 -8.89 -23.12
N ARG A 134 -7.12 -8.90 -21.93
CA ARG A 134 -7.07 -7.73 -21.07
C ARG A 134 -5.65 -7.40 -20.67
N ILE A 135 -5.27 -6.13 -20.85
CA ILE A 135 -3.99 -5.59 -20.42
C ILE A 135 -4.06 -5.27 -18.93
N HIS A 136 -3.01 -5.69 -18.23
CA HIS A 136 -2.72 -5.32 -16.86
C HIS A 136 -1.36 -4.64 -16.76
N VAL A 137 -1.22 -3.84 -15.71
CA VAL A 137 0.01 -3.11 -15.42
C VAL A 137 0.45 -3.42 -14.00
N ASN A 138 1.67 -3.91 -13.85
CA ASN A 138 2.35 -3.97 -12.57
C ASN A 138 3.28 -2.76 -12.44
N ALA A 139 3.21 -2.05 -11.32
CA ALA A 139 4.11 -0.96 -10.96
C ALA A 139 4.74 -1.27 -9.60
N ASP A 140 6.07 -1.37 -9.50
CA ASP A 140 6.79 -1.68 -8.25
C ASP A 140 6.21 -2.87 -7.44
N GLY A 141 5.66 -3.87 -8.14
CA GLY A 141 5.08 -5.06 -7.52
C GLY A 141 3.58 -4.98 -7.20
N PHE A 142 2.92 -3.82 -7.32
CA PHE A 142 1.47 -3.69 -7.14
C PHE A 142 0.72 -3.56 -8.48
N ASP A 143 -0.57 -3.90 -8.48
CA ASP A 143 -1.44 -3.74 -9.65
C ASP A 143 -1.83 -2.26 -9.82
N ALA A 144 -1.29 -1.63 -10.87
CA ALA A 144 -1.55 -0.25 -11.27
C ALA A 144 -2.52 -0.13 -12.46
N THR A 145 -3.26 -1.21 -12.74
CA THR A 145 -4.20 -1.24 -13.86
C THR A 145 -5.30 -0.19 -13.69
N PRO A 146 -5.53 0.70 -14.67
CA PRO A 146 -6.47 1.83 -14.52
C PRO A 146 -7.95 1.42 -14.56
N THR A 147 -8.25 0.18 -14.91
CA THR A 147 -9.63 -0.33 -15.01
C THR A 147 -9.72 -1.65 -14.23
N PRO A 148 -10.65 -1.77 -13.27
CA PRO A 148 -10.89 -3.03 -12.58
C PRO A 148 -11.12 -4.16 -13.58
N GLY A 149 -10.40 -5.27 -13.40
CA GLY A 149 -10.47 -6.42 -14.29
C GLY A 149 -9.59 -6.34 -15.54
N GLY A 150 -8.94 -5.21 -15.85
CA GLY A 150 -8.04 -5.07 -17.00
C GLY A 150 -8.58 -4.16 -18.11
N VAL A 151 -7.67 -3.60 -18.91
CA VAL A 151 -8.02 -2.77 -20.07
C VAL A 151 -8.26 -3.67 -21.28
N PRO A 152 -9.46 -3.65 -21.90
CA PRO A 152 -9.76 -4.48 -23.07
C PRO A 152 -8.78 -4.23 -24.22
N LEU A 153 -8.29 -5.32 -24.83
CA LEU A 153 -7.39 -5.30 -25.98
C LEU A 153 -7.97 -6.14 -27.11
N GLU A 154 -8.33 -5.48 -28.20
CA GLU A 154 -8.76 -6.18 -29.41
C GLU A 154 -7.55 -6.63 -30.23
N HIS A 155 -7.63 -7.84 -30.80
CA HIS A 155 -6.56 -8.42 -31.61
C HIS A 155 -6.20 -7.51 -32.79
N GLY A 156 -4.89 -7.27 -32.99
CA GLY A 156 -4.38 -6.45 -34.09
C GLY A 156 -4.61 -4.93 -33.94
N THR A 157 -5.16 -4.46 -32.81
CA THR A 157 -5.37 -3.03 -32.54
C THR A 157 -4.32 -2.47 -31.60
N ASP A 158 -4.08 -1.15 -31.71
CA ASP A 158 -3.27 -0.39 -30.76
C ASP A 158 -4.19 0.16 -29.65
N THR A 159 -3.98 -0.28 -28.42
CA THR A 159 -4.71 0.20 -27.25
C THR A 159 -3.82 1.08 -26.39
N ALA A 160 -4.28 2.30 -26.11
CA ALA A 160 -3.60 3.21 -25.19
C ALA A 160 -4.08 2.99 -23.74
N VAL A 161 -3.16 2.63 -22.87
CA VAL A 161 -3.35 2.50 -21.42
C VAL A 161 -2.77 3.74 -20.74
N ARG A 162 -3.59 4.46 -19.99
CA ARG A 162 -3.23 5.71 -19.31
C ARG A 162 -3.49 5.60 -17.82
N PHE A 163 -2.50 5.93 -17.01
CA PHE A 163 -2.58 5.84 -15.56
C PHE A 163 -1.52 6.74 -14.91
N THR A 164 -1.71 7.02 -13.63
CA THR A 164 -0.77 7.78 -12.81
C THR A 164 -0.28 6.89 -11.67
N VAL A 165 1.02 6.89 -11.41
CA VAL A 165 1.64 6.20 -10.27
C VAL A 165 2.23 7.23 -9.32
N CYS A 166 1.92 7.13 -8.03
CA CYS A 166 2.54 7.93 -6.98
C CYS A 166 3.85 7.27 -6.54
N ALA A 167 4.89 7.38 -7.38
CA ALA A 167 6.15 6.67 -7.14
C ALA A 167 6.78 7.09 -5.81
N THR A 168 7.20 6.09 -5.03
CA THR A 168 7.68 6.23 -3.66
C THR A 168 9.21 6.08 -3.55
N GLY A 169 9.83 5.44 -4.55
CA GLY A 169 11.28 5.26 -4.70
C GLY A 169 11.93 6.26 -5.67
N ASP A 170 13.26 6.23 -5.75
CA ASP A 170 14.00 6.99 -6.78
C ASP A 170 13.74 6.45 -8.19
N THR A 171 13.44 5.17 -8.27
CA THR A 171 13.09 4.47 -9.50
C THR A 171 11.64 3.96 -9.44
N LEU A 172 11.04 3.77 -10.61
CA LEU A 172 9.78 3.07 -10.80
C LEU A 172 10.00 1.98 -11.85
N SER A 173 9.52 0.78 -11.55
CA SER A 173 9.56 -0.38 -12.43
C SER A 173 8.16 -0.73 -12.92
N LEU A 174 8.01 -0.94 -14.23
CA LEU A 174 6.74 -1.31 -14.87
C LEU A 174 6.85 -2.65 -15.60
N ILE A 175 5.83 -3.50 -15.46
CA ILE A 175 5.63 -4.67 -16.31
C ILE A 175 4.22 -4.60 -16.92
N PHE A 176 4.14 -4.74 -18.24
CA PHE A 176 2.89 -4.86 -18.97
C PHE A 176 2.64 -6.31 -19.34
N TYR A 177 1.44 -6.81 -19.04
CA TYR A 177 1.11 -8.21 -19.26
C TYR A 177 -0.38 -8.36 -19.60
N ILE A 178 -0.76 -9.52 -20.13
CA ILE A 178 -2.15 -9.87 -20.42
C ILE A 178 -2.64 -11.03 -19.56
N LYS A 179 -3.93 -10.99 -19.20
CA LYS A 179 -4.70 -12.10 -18.61
C LYS A 179 -5.89 -12.45 -19.53
N SER A 180 -6.39 -13.69 -19.44
CA SER A 180 -7.53 -14.18 -20.23
C SER A 180 -8.83 -14.14 -19.41
N ASP A 181 -9.97 -13.90 -20.06
CA ASP A 181 -11.26 -13.71 -19.39
C ASP A 181 -11.94 -15.00 -18.86
N ASN A 182 -11.33 -16.18 -19.00
CA ASN A 182 -11.91 -17.43 -18.44
C ASN A 182 -11.92 -17.45 -16.89
N ASP A 183 -11.38 -16.42 -16.24
CA ASP A 183 -11.01 -16.40 -14.83
C ASP A 183 -12.09 -15.75 -13.93
N GLY A 184 -13.33 -15.72 -14.40
CA GLY A 184 -14.48 -15.25 -13.62
C GLY A 184 -14.89 -16.20 -12.48
N ASN A 185 -13.97 -16.70 -11.65
CA ASN A 185 -14.19 -17.12 -10.24
C ASN A 185 -13.07 -17.98 -9.62
N SER A 186 -12.01 -18.37 -10.34
CA SER A 186 -10.94 -19.18 -9.73
C SER A 186 -9.95 -18.27 -9.02
N GLY A 187 -9.94 -18.30 -7.68
CA GLY A 187 -8.91 -17.69 -6.85
C GLY A 187 -7.52 -18.34 -6.98
N ASP A 188 -7.15 -18.76 -8.19
CA ASP A 188 -5.91 -19.48 -8.52
C ASP A 188 -5.47 -19.15 -9.96
N PRO A 189 -4.57 -18.16 -10.18
CA PRO A 189 -4.00 -17.84 -11.49
C PRO A 189 -2.88 -18.78 -11.97
N ALA A 190 -2.80 -20.02 -11.46
CA ALA A 190 -1.62 -20.86 -11.65
C ALA A 190 -1.41 -21.46 -13.06
N ASN A 191 -2.31 -21.34 -14.04
CA ASN A 191 -2.16 -22.09 -15.30
C ASN A 191 -2.73 -21.43 -16.58
N ASP A 192 -2.76 -20.10 -16.66
CA ASP A 192 -3.65 -19.46 -17.65
C ASP A 192 -3.02 -19.12 -19.00
N ILE A 193 -1.70 -19.35 -19.16
CA ILE A 193 -1.04 -19.28 -20.47
C ILE A 193 -0.17 -20.53 -20.65
N PRO A 194 -0.39 -21.34 -21.70
CA PRO A 194 0.43 -22.51 -21.97
C PRO A 194 1.92 -22.18 -21.95
N HIS A 195 2.74 -23.08 -21.39
CA HIS A 195 4.21 -23.01 -21.47
C HIS A 195 4.75 -22.93 -22.93
N ASP A 196 3.90 -23.23 -23.91
CA ASP A 196 4.21 -23.11 -25.33
C ASP A 196 4.02 -21.67 -25.84
N GLN A 197 5.15 -20.97 -26.04
CA GLN A 197 5.19 -19.62 -26.62
C GLN A 197 4.60 -19.52 -28.05
N GLN A 198 4.34 -20.65 -28.74
CA GLN A 198 3.77 -20.62 -30.10
C GLN A 198 2.26 -20.37 -30.12
N THR A 199 1.52 -20.68 -29.05
CA THR A 199 0.05 -20.56 -29.00
C THR A 199 -0.47 -19.51 -28.00
N ALA A 200 0.40 -18.99 -27.13
CA ALA A 200 0.08 -17.92 -26.19
C ALA A 200 -0.23 -16.60 -26.91
N PRO A 201 -1.20 -15.80 -26.40
CA PRO A 201 -1.40 -14.45 -26.89
C PRO A 201 -0.14 -13.62 -26.65
N GLN A 202 0.29 -12.88 -27.68
CA GLN A 202 1.53 -12.11 -27.68
C GLN A 202 1.22 -10.62 -27.55
N LEU A 203 1.80 -9.97 -26.54
CA LEU A 203 1.67 -8.53 -26.30
C LEU A 203 2.95 -7.83 -26.76
N SER A 204 2.84 -6.77 -27.55
CA SER A 204 3.94 -5.85 -27.80
C SER A 204 3.63 -4.47 -27.24
N LEU A 205 4.64 -3.87 -26.64
CA LEU A 205 4.65 -2.43 -26.44
C LEU A 205 4.92 -1.78 -27.79
N VAL A 206 4.10 -0.82 -28.20
CA VAL A 206 4.27 -0.02 -29.42
C VAL A 206 4.96 1.28 -29.05
N SER A 207 4.49 1.92 -27.97
CA SER A 207 5.14 3.10 -27.43
C SER A 207 4.93 3.34 -25.95
N LEU A 208 5.86 4.04 -25.32
CA LEU A 208 5.79 4.42 -23.91
C LEU A 208 6.15 5.90 -23.74
N ASP A 209 5.23 6.69 -23.19
CA ASP A 209 5.42 8.08 -22.78
C ASP A 209 5.29 8.20 -21.26
N ILE A 210 6.27 8.85 -20.64
CA ILE A 210 6.39 8.99 -19.19
C ILE A 210 6.75 10.44 -18.88
N LYS A 211 5.95 11.07 -18.03
CA LYS A 211 6.19 12.45 -17.59
C LYS A 211 5.80 12.64 -16.14
N PRO A 212 6.43 13.58 -15.41
CA PRO A 212 5.92 13.99 -14.11
C PRO A 212 4.47 14.42 -14.21
N ALA A 213 3.65 13.95 -13.28
CA ALA A 213 2.30 14.46 -13.13
C ALA A 213 2.34 15.89 -12.57
N ALA A 214 1.25 16.62 -12.76
CA ALA A 214 1.11 17.96 -12.20
C ALA A 214 1.19 17.90 -10.66
N VAL A 215 1.99 18.79 -10.07
CA VAL A 215 2.09 18.90 -8.61
C VAL A 215 0.72 19.26 -8.03
N LYS A 216 0.24 18.45 -7.10
CA LYS A 216 -1.04 18.67 -6.42
C LYS A 216 -0.97 19.93 -5.56
N THR A 217 -1.85 20.89 -5.82
CA THR A 217 -2.01 22.08 -4.97
C THR A 217 -2.60 21.70 -3.61
N PRO A 218 -2.27 22.42 -2.52
CA PRO A 218 -2.89 22.24 -1.22
C PRO A 218 -4.43 22.23 -1.31
N GLY A 219 -5.06 21.38 -0.50
CA GLY A 219 -6.52 21.31 -0.40
C GLY A 219 -7.10 22.52 0.35
N LYS A 220 -8.40 22.78 0.17
CA LYS A 220 -9.12 23.80 0.96
C LYS A 220 -9.20 23.43 2.43
N ILE A 221 -9.39 22.14 2.71
CA ILE A 221 -9.46 21.56 4.05
C ILE A 221 -8.22 20.70 4.24
N GLN A 222 -7.51 20.89 5.34
CA GLN A 222 -6.35 20.07 5.67
C GLN A 222 -6.81 18.65 6.01
N THR A 223 -6.19 17.63 5.41
CA THR A 223 -6.53 16.23 5.70
C THR A 223 -5.44 15.54 6.51
N VAL A 224 -5.87 14.78 7.52
CA VAL A 224 -5.07 13.81 8.27
C VAL A 224 -5.41 12.42 7.75
N PHE A 225 -4.49 11.81 7.00
CA PHE A 225 -4.64 10.43 6.56
C PHE A 225 -4.11 9.46 7.60
N ILE A 226 -4.69 8.26 7.70
CA ILE A 226 -4.23 7.20 8.59
C ILE A 226 -3.86 5.97 7.77
N ALA A 227 -2.58 5.58 7.79
CA ALA A 227 -2.09 4.32 7.24
C ALA A 227 -1.75 3.37 8.39
N SER A 228 -2.58 2.35 8.59
CA SER A 228 -2.45 1.46 9.74
C SER A 228 -3.19 0.11 9.56
N ASP A 229 -3.34 -0.64 10.66
CA ASP A 229 -3.88 -1.98 10.76
C ASP A 229 -5.29 -2.01 11.42
N SER A 230 -5.71 -3.17 11.94
CA SER A 230 -7.03 -3.36 12.55
C SER A 230 -7.24 -2.49 13.80
N THR A 231 -6.19 -2.09 14.51
CA THR A 231 -6.33 -1.29 15.73
C THR A 231 -6.76 0.14 15.45
N ALA A 232 -6.59 0.62 14.21
CA ALA A 232 -6.99 1.95 13.75
C ALA A 232 -8.17 1.95 12.77
N GLN A 233 -8.53 0.79 12.19
CA GLN A 233 -9.54 0.65 11.14
C GLN A 233 -10.92 1.19 11.55
N THR A 234 -11.68 1.73 10.59
CA THR A 234 -13.12 1.92 10.76
C THR A 234 -13.90 0.63 10.48
N TYR A 235 -14.76 0.23 11.42
CA TYR A 235 -15.58 -0.96 11.31
C TYR A 235 -17.03 -0.64 10.91
N ASP A 236 -17.65 -1.59 10.20
CA ASP A 236 -19.08 -1.52 9.89
C ASP A 236 -19.90 -2.10 11.04
N GLU A 237 -21.20 -1.78 11.09
CA GLU A 237 -22.11 -2.14 12.19
C GLU A 237 -22.14 -3.65 12.52
N TYR A 238 -21.90 -4.51 11.53
CA TYR A 238 -21.80 -5.97 11.74
C TYR A 238 -20.71 -6.36 12.75
N TYR A 239 -19.65 -5.56 12.86
CA TYR A 239 -18.54 -5.76 13.79
C TYR A 239 -18.69 -4.94 15.08
N TYR A 240 -19.81 -4.27 15.32
CA TYR A 240 -19.99 -3.59 16.61
C TYR A 240 -19.95 -4.61 17.77
N PRO A 241 -19.17 -4.39 18.86
CA PRO A 241 -18.57 -3.12 19.31
C PRO A 241 -17.07 -2.92 18.97
N GLN A 242 -16.52 -3.68 18.02
CA GLN A 242 -15.15 -3.47 17.53
C GLN A 242 -15.01 -2.08 16.94
N THR A 243 -13.97 -1.36 17.32
CA THR A 243 -13.74 0.02 16.87
C THR A 243 -12.23 0.26 16.81
N GLY A 244 -11.73 0.89 15.75
CA GLY A 244 -10.34 1.33 15.71
C GLY A 244 -10.15 2.73 16.30
N TRP A 245 -8.98 3.04 16.86
CA TRP A 245 -8.71 4.39 17.38
C TRP A 245 -8.84 5.46 16.27
N GLY A 246 -8.51 5.12 15.02
CA GLY A 246 -8.65 6.01 13.87
C GLY A 246 -10.11 6.28 13.47
N GLU A 247 -11.05 5.42 13.86
CA GLU A 247 -12.49 5.62 13.65
C GLU A 247 -13.04 6.76 14.51
N VAL A 248 -12.54 6.91 15.73
CA VAL A 248 -13.08 7.84 16.73
C VAL A 248 -12.18 9.06 16.97
N LEU A 249 -11.02 9.15 16.33
CA LEU A 249 -10.10 10.27 16.48
C LEU A 249 -10.74 11.64 16.19
N TYR A 250 -11.66 11.71 15.23
CA TYR A 250 -12.35 12.97 14.88
C TYR A 250 -13.13 13.58 16.06
N SER A 251 -13.57 12.75 17.02
CA SER A 251 -14.39 13.19 18.15
C SER A 251 -13.66 14.14 19.12
N PHE A 252 -12.32 14.19 19.04
CA PHE A 252 -11.48 15.09 19.84
C PHE A 252 -11.21 16.44 19.16
N PHE A 253 -11.69 16.65 17.94
CA PHE A 253 -11.58 17.94 17.26
C PHE A 253 -12.69 18.89 17.72
N ARG A 254 -12.39 20.19 17.80
CA ARG A 254 -13.33 21.22 18.25
C ARG A 254 -14.62 21.24 17.43
N SER A 255 -14.49 20.99 16.13
CA SER A 255 -15.59 21.02 15.17
C SER A 255 -16.27 19.65 14.97
N SER A 256 -16.05 18.69 15.88
CA SER A 256 -16.55 17.31 15.77
C SER A 256 -18.07 17.20 15.61
N ASP A 257 -18.82 18.15 16.17
CA ASP A 257 -20.28 18.14 16.17
C ASP A 257 -20.87 18.39 14.78
N SER A 258 -20.04 18.87 13.83
CA SER A 258 -20.39 19.10 12.42
C SER A 258 -19.77 18.07 11.47
N VAL A 259 -19.38 16.89 11.98
CA VAL A 259 -18.74 15.86 11.16
C VAL A 259 -19.69 15.32 10.09
N HIS A 260 -19.19 15.20 8.87
CA HIS A 260 -19.81 14.44 7.79
C HIS A 260 -18.97 13.20 7.49
N VAL A 261 -19.58 12.02 7.60
CA VAL A 261 -18.88 10.73 7.44
C VAL A 261 -19.30 10.06 6.14
N PHE A 262 -18.34 9.73 5.28
CA PHE A 262 -18.61 9.10 4.00
C PHE A 262 -17.42 8.27 3.49
N THR A 263 -17.68 7.35 2.55
CA THR A 263 -16.63 6.63 1.83
C THR A 263 -16.09 7.51 0.71
N PRO A 264 -14.78 7.82 0.67
CA PRO A 264 -14.23 8.62 -0.42
C PRO A 264 -14.28 7.84 -1.74
N GLU A 265 -14.64 8.54 -2.82
CA GLU A 265 -14.62 8.00 -4.18
C GLU A 265 -13.21 7.49 -4.55
N GLY A 266 -13.15 6.39 -5.29
CA GLY A 266 -11.89 5.77 -5.72
C GLY A 266 -11.13 5.03 -4.62
N SER A 267 -11.72 4.80 -3.44
CA SER A 267 -11.12 3.91 -2.44
C SER A 267 -11.04 2.47 -2.95
N PRO A 268 -9.86 1.82 -2.90
CA PRO A 268 -9.70 0.44 -3.35
C PRO A 268 -10.20 -0.60 -2.34
N TYR A 269 -10.86 -0.20 -1.25
CA TYR A 269 -11.45 -1.10 -0.26
C TYR A 269 -12.62 -0.46 0.51
N PRO A 270 -13.56 -1.27 1.00
CA PRO A 270 -14.85 -0.80 1.52
C PRO A 270 -14.78 -0.13 2.89
N HIS A 271 -13.74 -0.35 3.69
CA HIS A 271 -13.62 0.20 5.05
C HIS A 271 -12.96 1.60 5.12
N CYS A 272 -12.55 2.18 3.99
CA CYS A 272 -12.05 3.56 4.00
C CYS A 272 -13.18 4.51 4.35
N ARG A 273 -12.93 5.43 5.29
CA ARG A 273 -13.90 6.44 5.73
C ARG A 273 -13.23 7.79 5.84
N ARG A 274 -13.95 8.82 5.42
CA ARG A 274 -13.58 10.22 5.59
C ARG A 274 -14.52 10.87 6.59
N TYR A 275 -13.96 11.44 7.64
CA TYR A 275 -14.61 12.24 8.68
C TYR A 275 -14.26 13.70 8.42
N GLU A 276 -15.15 14.41 7.72
CA GLU A 276 -14.91 15.78 7.30
C GLU A 276 -15.60 16.76 8.24
N MET A 277 -14.84 17.70 8.79
CA MET A 277 -15.30 18.83 9.59
C MET A 277 -14.97 20.13 8.84
N PRO A 278 -15.55 21.29 9.21
CA PRO A 278 -15.35 22.55 8.50
C PRO A 278 -13.89 23.00 8.33
N ASP A 279 -13.02 22.66 9.27
CA ASP A 279 -11.62 23.11 9.38
C ASP A 279 -10.58 22.00 9.10
N VAL A 280 -10.99 20.73 9.22
CA VAL A 280 -10.10 19.56 9.06
C VAL A 280 -10.87 18.33 8.62
N ALA A 281 -10.20 17.41 7.94
CA ALA A 281 -10.74 16.09 7.66
C ALA A 281 -9.78 15.01 8.17
N ILE A 282 -10.34 13.88 8.58
CA ILE A 282 -9.58 12.65 8.82
C ILE A 282 -10.00 11.65 7.76
N GLU A 283 -9.06 11.17 6.95
CA GLU A 283 -9.31 10.07 6.00
C GLU A 283 -8.65 8.80 6.52
N ASN A 284 -9.45 7.98 7.20
CA ASN A 284 -8.99 6.74 7.78
C ASN A 284 -8.85 5.68 6.70
N ARG A 285 -7.59 5.29 6.45
CA ARG A 285 -7.19 4.31 5.46
C ARG A 285 -6.54 3.08 6.08
N ALA A 286 -6.75 2.86 7.38
CA ALA A 286 -6.27 1.67 8.05
C ALA A 286 -7.04 0.42 7.60
N ILE A 287 -6.34 -0.72 7.49
CA ILE A 287 -6.92 -1.97 7.03
C ILE A 287 -6.46 -3.12 7.91
N GLY A 288 -7.42 -3.87 8.43
CA GLY A 288 -7.20 -5.08 9.22
C GLY A 288 -6.29 -6.07 8.52
N GLY A 289 -5.37 -6.62 9.31
CA GLY A 289 -4.43 -7.63 8.87
C GLY A 289 -3.29 -7.14 7.97
N ARG A 290 -3.14 -5.83 7.74
CA ARG A 290 -2.01 -5.28 6.97
C ARG A 290 -0.82 -4.93 7.87
N SER A 291 0.38 -5.09 7.31
CA SER A 291 1.65 -4.64 7.89
C SER A 291 2.23 -3.46 7.13
N SER A 292 3.35 -2.89 7.59
CA SER A 292 4.07 -1.86 6.84
C SER A 292 4.44 -2.32 5.43
N LEU A 293 4.81 -3.60 5.29
CA LEU A 293 5.12 -4.29 4.04
C LEU A 293 3.87 -4.49 3.17
N SER A 294 2.85 -5.18 3.69
CA SER A 294 1.72 -5.61 2.84
C SER A 294 0.85 -4.42 2.41
N PHE A 295 0.67 -3.41 3.28
CA PHE A 295 -0.03 -2.18 2.91
C PHE A 295 0.65 -1.46 1.74
N PHE A 296 1.98 -1.51 1.69
CA PHE A 296 2.78 -0.93 0.61
C PHE A 296 2.68 -1.75 -0.67
N LEU A 297 2.96 -3.06 -0.59
CA LEU A 297 2.96 -3.97 -1.75
C LEU A 297 1.57 -4.15 -2.39
N GLU A 298 0.49 -3.98 -1.61
CA GLU A 298 -0.88 -4.02 -2.13
C GLU A 298 -1.33 -2.68 -2.78
N GLY A 299 -0.42 -1.71 -2.97
CA GLY A 299 -0.71 -0.40 -3.57
C GLY A 299 -1.59 0.51 -2.70
N LYS A 300 -1.82 0.19 -1.43
CA LYS A 300 -2.73 0.97 -0.57
C LYS A 300 -2.14 2.33 -0.20
N PHE A 301 -0.82 2.41 -0.09
CA PHE A 301 -0.15 3.68 0.13
C PHE A 301 -0.12 4.56 -1.13
N ASP A 302 0.07 3.97 -2.32
CA ASP A 302 -0.08 4.69 -3.60
C ASP A 302 -1.47 5.31 -3.71
N ALA A 303 -2.51 4.52 -3.44
CA ALA A 303 -3.89 5.00 -3.44
C ALA A 303 -4.17 6.09 -2.40
N LEU A 304 -3.41 6.13 -1.29
CA LEU A 304 -3.48 7.21 -0.30
C LEU A 304 -2.80 8.48 -0.84
N LEU A 305 -1.58 8.34 -1.37
CA LEU A 305 -0.83 9.45 -1.96
C LEU A 305 -1.54 10.07 -3.17
N SER A 306 -2.34 9.29 -3.91
CA SER A 306 -3.13 9.80 -5.05
C SER A 306 -4.11 10.92 -4.65
N ARG A 307 -4.52 10.96 -3.38
CA ARG A 307 -5.41 11.99 -2.83
C ARG A 307 -4.71 12.99 -1.92
N ALA A 308 -3.65 12.58 -1.23
CA ALA A 308 -2.90 13.45 -0.34
C ALA A 308 -2.23 14.60 -1.12
N ARG A 309 -2.19 15.76 -0.49
CA ARG A 309 -1.70 17.02 -1.07
C ARG A 309 -0.68 17.66 -0.15
N SER A 310 0.11 18.58 -0.69
CA SER A 310 1.03 19.37 0.14
C SER A 310 0.28 20.06 1.30
N GLY A 311 0.86 20.00 2.49
CA GLY A 311 0.28 20.46 3.74
C GLY A 311 -0.40 19.36 4.56
N ASP A 312 -0.87 18.27 3.92
CA ASP A 312 -1.58 17.19 4.62
C ASP A 312 -0.66 16.43 5.58
N PHE A 313 -1.27 15.63 6.44
CA PHE A 313 -0.57 14.76 7.38
C PHE A 313 -0.86 13.30 7.08
N VAL A 314 0.11 12.42 7.32
CA VAL A 314 -0.09 10.97 7.26
C VAL A 314 0.39 10.36 8.58
N LEU A 315 -0.55 9.88 9.38
CA LEU A 315 -0.27 9.10 10.58
C LEU A 315 0.02 7.66 10.16
N ILE A 316 1.22 7.17 10.44
CA ILE A 316 1.71 5.86 9.99
C ILE A 316 1.94 4.99 11.23
N GLN A 317 1.15 3.92 11.37
CA GLN A 317 1.20 3.02 12.52
C GLN A 317 1.14 1.56 12.08
N PHE A 318 2.21 0.81 12.28
CA PHE A 318 2.31 -0.62 12.00
C PHE A 318 3.11 -1.34 13.08
N GLY A 319 3.18 -2.67 13.03
CA GLY A 319 3.90 -3.50 14.01
C GLY A 319 3.18 -4.79 14.37
N HIS A 320 1.84 -4.77 14.51
CA HIS A 320 1.07 -5.95 14.93
C HIS A 320 1.20 -7.11 13.94
N ASN A 321 1.01 -6.82 12.66
CA ASN A 321 1.03 -7.81 11.60
C ASN A 321 2.44 -8.06 11.08
N ASP A 322 3.31 -7.05 11.13
CA ASP A 322 4.74 -7.13 10.84
C ASP A 322 5.41 -8.22 11.70
N ALA A 323 5.03 -8.31 12.98
CA ALA A 323 5.54 -9.31 13.92
C ALA A 323 5.01 -10.75 13.71
N THR A 324 4.07 -10.97 12.78
CA THR A 324 3.41 -12.28 12.63
C THR A 324 4.15 -13.18 11.63
N LYS A 325 5.23 -13.82 12.06
CA LYS A 325 6.04 -14.78 11.27
C LYS A 325 5.24 -15.82 10.48
N ALA A 326 4.21 -16.40 11.12
CA ALA A 326 3.30 -17.39 10.52
C ALA A 326 2.37 -16.84 9.42
N ARG A 327 2.52 -15.57 9.01
CA ARG A 327 1.74 -14.89 7.99
C ARG A 327 2.71 -14.20 7.01
N PRO A 328 3.31 -14.95 6.08
CA PRO A 328 4.48 -14.45 5.37
C PRO A 328 4.20 -13.32 4.37
N ASN A 329 2.98 -13.22 3.85
CA ASN A 329 2.54 -12.09 3.00
C ASN A 329 2.55 -10.73 3.71
N ARG A 330 2.63 -10.72 5.05
CA ARG A 330 2.64 -9.50 5.87
C ARG A 330 3.77 -9.46 6.91
N TYR A 331 4.48 -10.56 7.12
CA TYR A 331 5.61 -10.57 8.04
C TYR A 331 6.72 -9.63 7.55
N ALA A 332 7.19 -8.76 8.43
CA ALA A 332 8.32 -7.88 8.17
C ALA A 332 9.17 -7.80 9.45
N PRO A 333 10.36 -8.43 9.51
CA PRO A 333 11.23 -8.30 10.68
C PRO A 333 11.61 -6.82 10.92
N PRO A 334 12.09 -6.42 12.12
CA PRO A 334 12.30 -5.02 12.48
C PRO A 334 13.13 -4.18 11.50
N HIS A 335 14.14 -4.77 10.84
CA HIS A 335 14.92 -4.07 9.82
C HIS A 335 14.11 -3.80 8.54
N VAL A 336 13.36 -4.79 8.03
CA VAL A 336 12.45 -4.63 6.89
C VAL A 336 11.33 -3.65 7.24
N PHE A 337 10.74 -3.75 8.43
CA PHE A 337 9.78 -2.76 8.92
C PHE A 337 10.33 -1.33 8.84
N SER A 338 11.58 -1.12 9.29
CA SER A 338 12.24 0.19 9.23
C SER A 338 12.43 0.68 7.79
N GLU A 339 12.86 -0.21 6.88
CA GLU A 339 13.01 0.10 5.45
C GLU A 339 11.67 0.54 4.82
N TYR A 340 10.57 -0.15 5.13
CA TYR A 340 9.25 0.24 4.64
C TYR A 340 8.80 1.55 5.25
N MET A 341 8.87 1.72 6.57
CA MET A 341 8.53 2.98 7.27
C MET A 341 9.30 4.19 6.71
N GLU A 342 10.57 4.00 6.33
CA GLU A 342 11.39 5.02 5.65
C GLU A 342 10.79 5.38 4.27
N LYS A 343 10.37 4.40 3.47
CA LYS A 343 9.68 4.66 2.18
C LYS A 343 8.42 5.51 2.38
N TYR A 344 7.58 5.21 3.38
CA TYR A 344 6.40 6.03 3.68
C TYR A 344 6.78 7.48 3.99
N ALA A 345 7.77 7.69 4.87
CA ALA A 345 8.19 9.02 5.28
C ALA A 345 8.80 9.83 4.12
N LEU A 346 9.69 9.23 3.34
CA LEU A 346 10.36 9.92 2.23
C LEU A 346 9.37 10.29 1.12
N ALA A 347 8.43 9.41 0.79
CA ALA A 347 7.39 9.70 -0.21
C ALA A 347 6.43 10.80 0.24
N CYS A 348 6.12 10.90 1.54
CA CYS A 348 5.36 12.04 2.07
C CYS A 348 6.17 13.35 1.97
N LYS A 349 7.43 13.33 2.43
CA LYS A 349 8.31 14.51 2.40
C LYS A 349 8.51 15.06 1.00
N SER A 350 8.71 14.20 -0.01
CA SER A 350 8.88 14.64 -1.40
C SER A 350 7.65 15.38 -1.97
N ARG A 351 6.48 15.18 -1.37
CA ARG A 351 5.19 15.80 -1.75
C ARG A 351 4.77 16.96 -0.85
N GLY A 352 5.63 17.35 0.11
CA GLY A 352 5.28 18.37 1.11
C GLY A 352 4.16 17.93 2.05
N ILE A 353 3.96 16.62 2.21
CA ILE A 353 3.07 16.00 3.19
C ILE A 353 3.89 15.76 4.46
N THR A 354 3.29 15.98 5.64
CA THR A 354 3.95 15.73 6.93
C THR A 354 3.70 14.28 7.38
N PRO A 355 4.68 13.36 7.25
CA PRO A 355 4.54 12.04 7.88
C PRO A 355 4.65 12.18 9.39
N VAL A 356 3.93 11.33 10.12
CA VAL A 356 3.98 11.22 11.58
C VAL A 356 4.01 9.75 11.94
N PHE A 357 5.06 9.30 12.63
CA PHE A 357 5.14 7.91 13.08
C PHE A 357 4.41 7.74 14.39
N ILE A 358 3.59 6.69 14.48
CA ILE A 358 2.91 6.31 15.71
C ILE A 358 3.39 4.91 16.08
N THR A 359 3.90 4.74 17.30
CA THR A 359 4.33 3.41 17.75
C THR A 359 3.13 2.47 17.90
N PRO A 360 3.27 1.16 17.61
CA PRO A 360 2.16 0.22 17.70
C PRO A 360 1.59 0.18 19.12
N VAL A 361 0.26 0.21 19.22
CA VAL A 361 -0.44 0.04 20.51
C VAL A 361 -0.05 -1.29 21.15
N SER A 362 0.00 -1.33 22.47
CA SER A 362 0.27 -2.58 23.18
C SER A 362 -0.98 -3.48 23.13
N ARG A 363 -0.80 -4.80 23.15
CA ARG A 363 -1.91 -5.73 23.39
C ARG A 363 -2.18 -5.81 24.90
N ARG A 364 -3.34 -6.36 25.28
CA ARG A 364 -3.62 -6.75 26.67
C ARG A 364 -2.80 -7.99 27.05
N ASN A 365 -1.50 -7.82 27.25
CA ASN A 365 -0.60 -8.86 27.76
C ASN A 365 -0.39 -8.66 29.26
N CYS A 366 -1.08 -9.46 30.07
CA CYS A 366 -1.03 -9.40 31.53
C CYS A 366 -0.42 -10.67 32.16
N ASP A 367 0.37 -11.43 31.39
CA ASP A 367 1.02 -12.65 31.86
C ASP A 367 1.98 -12.31 33.02
N GLY A 368 1.64 -12.74 34.24
CA GLY A 368 2.39 -12.43 35.47
C GLY A 368 1.85 -11.25 36.30
N GLY A 369 0.75 -10.62 35.90
CA GLY A 369 0.06 -9.60 36.70
C GLY A 369 0.45 -8.14 36.42
N ASP A 370 1.39 -7.89 35.51
CA ASP A 370 1.73 -6.54 35.00
C ASP A 370 1.63 -6.50 33.47
N PHE A 371 1.44 -5.30 32.92
CA PHE A 371 1.38 -5.07 31.49
C PHE A 371 2.76 -4.77 30.92
N SER A 372 3.07 -5.36 29.76
CA SER A 372 4.32 -5.14 29.02
C SER A 372 4.09 -4.63 27.60
N ILE A 373 5.06 -3.88 27.07
CA ILE A 373 5.06 -3.46 25.66
C ILE A 373 5.08 -4.70 24.78
N SER A 374 4.08 -4.85 23.89
CA SER A 374 3.92 -6.08 23.08
C SER A 374 4.87 -6.19 21.89
N PHE A 375 5.35 -5.06 21.35
CA PHE A 375 6.21 -5.03 20.15
C PHE A 375 7.45 -4.15 20.40
N PRO A 376 8.31 -4.49 21.37
CA PRO A 376 9.39 -3.60 21.82
C PRO A 376 10.40 -3.28 20.71
N GLU A 377 10.71 -4.25 19.86
CA GLU A 377 11.63 -4.06 18.72
C GLU A 377 11.03 -3.14 17.65
N TYR A 378 9.75 -3.30 17.31
CA TYR A 378 9.04 -2.45 16.34
C TYR A 378 8.84 -1.02 16.85
N ARG A 379 8.49 -0.88 18.14
CA ARG A 379 8.44 0.42 18.82
C ARG A 379 9.80 1.12 18.76
N SER A 380 10.87 0.41 19.15
CA SER A 380 12.22 0.97 19.15
C SER A 380 12.69 1.35 17.74
N ALA A 381 12.37 0.51 16.75
CA ALA A 381 12.64 0.79 15.34
C ALA A 381 11.94 2.07 14.85
N ALA A 382 10.65 2.25 15.15
CA ALA A 382 9.89 3.44 14.77
C ALA A 382 10.44 4.72 15.45
N LEU A 383 10.78 4.65 16.74
CA LEU A 383 11.39 5.76 17.48
C LEU A 383 12.75 6.14 16.90
N ALA A 384 13.65 5.16 16.73
CA ALA A 384 15.00 5.38 16.21
C ALA A 384 14.97 5.91 14.78
N LEU A 385 14.08 5.39 13.93
CA LEU A 385 13.92 5.89 12.56
C LEU A 385 13.36 7.32 12.54
N GLY A 386 12.40 7.62 13.41
CA GLY A 386 11.84 8.95 13.55
C GLY A 386 12.89 9.99 13.93
N GLU A 387 13.75 9.67 14.90
CA GLU A 387 14.90 10.48 15.28
C GLU A 387 15.88 10.65 14.10
N LYS A 388 16.29 9.54 13.47
CA LYS A 388 17.23 9.51 12.32
C LYS A 388 16.75 10.41 11.17
N LEU A 389 15.45 10.39 10.86
CA LEU A 389 14.88 11.10 9.70
C LEU A 389 14.29 12.48 10.05
N GLY A 390 14.28 12.84 11.33
CA GLY A 390 13.62 14.04 11.85
C GLY A 390 12.12 14.03 11.54
N ILE A 391 11.44 12.91 11.82
CA ILE A 391 9.99 12.75 11.67
C ILE A 391 9.34 12.90 13.06
N PRO A 392 8.22 13.63 13.21
CA PRO A 392 7.49 13.64 14.46
C PRO A 392 7.04 12.21 14.78
N THR A 393 7.42 11.70 15.95
CA THR A 393 7.06 10.36 16.41
C THR A 393 6.32 10.42 17.72
N LEU A 394 5.13 9.83 17.77
CA LEU A 394 4.24 9.81 18.92
C LEU A 394 4.18 8.40 19.51
N ASP A 395 4.52 8.27 20.78
CA ASP A 395 4.68 6.97 21.43
C ASP A 395 3.38 6.42 22.02
N LEU A 396 2.43 6.12 21.14
CA LEU A 396 1.12 5.58 21.53
C LEU A 396 1.23 4.20 22.18
N GLY A 397 2.25 3.41 21.85
CA GLY A 397 2.54 2.12 22.48
C GLY A 397 2.80 2.24 23.99
N THR A 398 3.51 3.27 24.43
CA THR A 398 3.68 3.57 25.86
C THR A 398 2.42 4.19 26.46
N ALA A 399 1.80 5.17 25.80
CA ALA A 399 0.59 5.80 26.34
C ALA A 399 -0.58 4.83 26.51
N SER A 400 -0.74 3.86 25.58
CA SER A 400 -1.73 2.80 25.71
C SER A 400 -1.40 1.83 26.85
N LEU A 401 -0.12 1.52 27.08
CA LEU A 401 0.31 0.71 28.22
C LEU A 401 -0.03 1.37 29.57
N ASP A 402 0.15 2.68 29.67
CA ASP A 402 -0.17 3.43 30.89
C ASP A 402 -1.69 3.44 31.17
N ILE A 403 -2.52 3.48 30.13
CA ILE A 403 -3.97 3.30 30.27
C ILE A 403 -4.28 1.91 30.85
N TYR A 404 -3.59 0.85 30.43
CA TYR A 404 -3.81 -0.49 30.97
C TYR A 404 -3.45 -0.59 32.44
N ARG A 405 -2.30 -0.03 32.81
CA ARG A 405 -1.83 0.01 34.21
C ARG A 405 -2.83 0.74 35.10
N ALA A 406 -3.37 1.86 34.64
CA ALA A 406 -4.41 2.59 35.33
C ALA A 406 -5.74 1.79 35.42
N SER A 407 -6.03 0.97 34.40
CA SER A 407 -7.22 0.12 34.38
C SER A 407 -7.13 -1.18 35.17
N GLY A 408 -5.93 -1.68 35.45
CA GLY A 408 -5.74 -3.01 36.02
C GLY A 408 -6.20 -4.16 35.10
N VAL A 409 -5.96 -5.40 35.56
CA VAL A 409 -6.21 -6.62 34.76
C VAL A 409 -7.68 -6.80 34.39
N GLU A 410 -8.61 -6.57 35.31
CA GLU A 410 -10.05 -6.74 35.07
C GLU A 410 -10.65 -5.54 34.34
N GLY A 411 -10.37 -4.30 34.78
CA GLY A 411 -10.84 -3.09 34.11
C GLY A 411 -10.40 -3.00 32.65
N SER A 412 -9.17 -3.46 32.34
CA SER A 412 -8.64 -3.45 30.97
C SER A 412 -9.43 -4.34 30.00
N LYS A 413 -10.20 -5.35 30.45
CA LYS A 413 -11.06 -6.15 29.55
C LYS A 413 -12.06 -5.28 28.80
N LYS A 414 -12.58 -4.22 29.44
CA LYS A 414 -13.52 -3.26 28.83
C LYS A 414 -12.93 -2.47 27.67
N LEU A 415 -11.60 -2.44 27.55
CA LEU A 415 -10.89 -1.72 26.48
C LEU A 415 -10.74 -2.57 25.21
N PHE A 416 -10.92 -3.88 25.33
CA PHE A 416 -10.76 -4.84 24.25
C PHE A 416 -12.07 -5.56 23.96
N LEU A 417 -12.08 -6.38 22.92
CA LEU A 417 -13.18 -7.25 22.58
C LEU A 417 -13.28 -8.42 23.56
N TRP A 418 -13.86 -8.14 24.72
CA TRP A 418 -14.31 -9.11 25.71
C TRP A 418 -15.81 -8.95 25.87
N THR A 419 -16.57 -9.87 25.27
CA THR A 419 -18.03 -9.81 25.25
C THR A 419 -18.63 -11.16 25.59
N GLU A 420 -19.76 -11.16 26.28
CA GLU A 420 -20.48 -12.39 26.62
C GLU A 420 -21.40 -12.84 25.47
N PRO A 421 -21.74 -14.14 25.37
CA PRO A 421 -22.73 -14.62 24.40
C PRO A 421 -24.08 -13.90 24.56
N GLY A 422 -24.61 -13.38 23.46
CA GLY A 422 -25.87 -12.62 23.43
C GLY A 422 -25.78 -11.15 23.84
N GLU A 423 -24.62 -10.63 24.25
CA GLU A 423 -24.45 -9.21 24.59
C GLU A 423 -24.58 -8.30 23.35
N TYR A 424 -24.04 -8.74 22.21
CA TYR A 424 -24.12 -8.03 20.93
C TYR A 424 -24.69 -8.93 19.83
N THR A 425 -25.13 -8.31 18.73
CA THR A 425 -25.49 -9.02 17.49
C THR A 425 -24.30 -9.09 16.53
N GLY A 426 -24.51 -9.60 15.31
CA GLY A 426 -23.48 -9.58 14.27
C GLY A 426 -22.32 -10.56 14.53
N ALA A 427 -21.09 -10.10 14.31
CA ALA A 427 -19.87 -10.91 14.39
C ALA A 427 -19.63 -11.54 15.77
N TYR A 428 -20.11 -10.89 16.83
CA TYR A 428 -19.82 -11.25 18.22
C TYR A 428 -21.01 -11.83 18.99
N LYS A 429 -22.05 -12.28 18.28
CA LYS A 429 -23.27 -12.86 18.90
C LYS A 429 -23.01 -14.03 19.86
N ASN A 430 -21.91 -14.75 19.67
CA ASN A 430 -21.53 -15.90 20.48
C ASN A 430 -20.50 -15.55 21.58
N GLY A 431 -20.23 -14.27 21.81
CA GLY A 431 -19.16 -13.82 22.68
C GLY A 431 -17.77 -13.92 22.03
N VAL A 432 -16.80 -13.22 22.60
CA VAL A 432 -15.40 -13.25 22.18
C VAL A 432 -14.50 -12.83 23.35
N SER A 433 -13.30 -13.41 23.43
CA SER A 433 -12.25 -13.00 24.36
C SER A 433 -10.96 -12.72 23.58
N ASP A 434 -10.79 -11.47 23.17
CA ASP A 434 -9.70 -11.01 22.31
C ASP A 434 -8.92 -9.89 23.01
N ASN A 435 -7.59 -10.04 23.09
CA ASN A 435 -6.67 -9.13 23.75
C ASN A 435 -5.95 -8.15 22.78
N THR A 436 -6.37 -8.11 21.52
CA THR A 436 -5.77 -7.29 20.45
C THR A 436 -6.74 -6.24 19.96
N HIS A 437 -7.97 -6.64 19.61
CA HIS A 437 -8.94 -5.73 19.02
C HIS A 437 -9.68 -4.92 20.07
N LEU A 438 -9.89 -3.64 19.79
CA LEU A 438 -10.42 -2.68 20.75
C LEU A 438 -11.96 -2.67 20.74
N SER A 439 -12.53 -2.46 21.91
CA SER A 439 -13.91 -1.99 22.03
C SER A 439 -13.97 -0.50 21.70
N ARG A 440 -15.18 0.04 21.50
CA ARG A 440 -15.38 1.50 21.39
C ARG A 440 -14.76 2.30 22.54
N LYS A 441 -14.80 1.79 23.78
CA LYS A 441 -14.19 2.46 24.95
C LYS A 441 -12.66 2.49 24.85
N GLY A 442 -12.04 1.37 24.47
CA GLY A 442 -10.59 1.30 24.27
C GLY A 442 -10.12 2.19 23.12
N ALA A 443 -10.81 2.11 21.97
CA ALA A 443 -10.53 2.97 20.83
C ALA A 443 -10.61 4.46 21.17
N THR A 444 -11.61 4.86 21.96
CA THR A 444 -11.81 6.24 22.41
C THR A 444 -10.67 6.70 23.33
N LEU A 445 -10.25 5.87 24.29
CA LEU A 445 -9.14 6.21 25.18
C LEU A 445 -7.80 6.29 24.44
N PHE A 446 -7.56 5.43 23.45
CA PHE A 446 -6.32 5.47 22.67
C PHE A 446 -6.29 6.65 21.71
N ALA A 447 -7.42 6.97 21.09
CA ALA A 447 -7.57 8.18 20.30
C ALA A 447 -7.37 9.45 21.14
N ALA A 448 -7.87 9.47 22.40
CA ALA A 448 -7.60 10.55 23.34
C ALA A 448 -6.10 10.64 23.70
N ALA A 449 -5.45 9.50 23.97
CA ALA A 449 -4.01 9.46 24.24
C ALA A 449 -3.19 9.97 23.04
N LEU A 450 -3.56 9.58 21.82
CA LEU A 450 -2.92 10.10 20.61
C LEU A 450 -3.14 11.61 20.45
N ALA A 451 -4.36 12.09 20.67
CA ALA A 451 -4.67 13.52 20.63
C ALA A 451 -3.86 14.31 21.68
N LYS A 452 -3.70 13.76 22.90
CA LYS A 452 -2.82 14.32 23.93
C LYS A 452 -1.37 14.38 23.45
N LEU A 453 -0.84 13.30 22.87
CA LEU A 453 0.52 13.26 22.33
C LEU A 453 0.74 14.28 21.21
N ILE A 454 -0.26 14.51 20.34
CA ILE A 454 -0.22 15.56 19.32
C ILE A 454 -0.12 16.94 19.98
N CYS A 455 -0.96 17.22 20.98
CA CYS A 455 -0.98 18.51 21.67
C CYS A 455 0.29 18.80 22.50
N GLU A 456 0.90 17.77 23.09
CA GLU A 456 2.10 17.88 23.92
C GLU A 456 3.41 17.82 23.12
N SER A 457 3.34 17.51 21.82
CA SER A 457 4.53 17.42 20.99
C SER A 457 5.26 18.75 20.89
N SER A 458 6.57 18.72 21.08
CA SER A 458 7.46 19.86 20.84
C SER A 458 7.72 20.12 19.35
N ASP A 459 7.29 19.21 18.47
CA ASP A 459 7.44 19.34 17.03
C ASP A 459 6.41 20.32 16.46
N LYS A 460 6.89 21.50 16.06
CA LYS A 460 6.06 22.60 15.53
C LYS A 460 5.26 22.23 14.29
N ARG A 461 5.61 21.14 13.58
CA ARG A 461 4.80 20.66 12.45
C ARG A 461 3.43 20.20 12.91
N LEU A 462 3.29 19.70 14.13
CA LEU A 462 2.02 19.22 14.69
C LEU A 462 1.13 20.33 15.26
N SER A 463 1.67 21.55 15.46
CA SER A 463 0.93 22.67 16.07
C SER A 463 -0.39 22.98 15.34
N LYS A 464 -0.40 22.90 14.00
CA LYS A 464 -1.61 23.14 13.20
C LYS A 464 -2.75 22.17 13.52
N ILE A 465 -2.44 20.89 13.77
CA ILE A 465 -3.46 19.92 14.17
C ILE A 465 -3.81 20.10 15.64
N ALA A 466 -2.80 20.32 16.49
CA ALA A 466 -2.98 20.50 17.93
C ALA A 466 -3.96 21.64 18.27
N GLU A 467 -3.91 22.75 17.54
CA GLU A 467 -4.81 23.90 17.74
C GLU A 467 -6.30 23.54 17.49
N LEU A 468 -6.56 22.57 16.60
CA LEU A 468 -7.90 22.10 16.27
C LEU A 468 -8.44 21.04 17.23
N ILE A 469 -7.59 20.50 18.10
CA ILE A 469 -7.97 19.53 19.13
C ILE A 469 -8.58 20.25 20.33
N ASP A 470 -9.69 19.72 20.83
CA ASP A 470 -10.28 20.11 22.10
C ASP A 470 -9.60 19.35 23.25
N ILE A 471 -8.55 19.98 23.81
CA ILE A 471 -7.81 19.39 24.94
C ILE A 471 -8.70 19.13 26.16
N GLY A 472 -9.81 19.87 26.34
CA GLY A 472 -10.75 19.65 27.42
C GLY A 472 -11.48 18.31 27.27
N LYS A 473 -11.95 17.98 26.05
CA LYS A 473 -12.52 16.66 25.74
C LYS A 473 -11.49 15.55 25.98
N VAL A 474 -10.25 15.74 25.53
CA VAL A 474 -9.15 14.78 25.72
C VAL A 474 -8.90 14.50 27.20
N THR A 475 -8.71 15.54 28.03
CA THR A 475 -8.46 15.38 29.46
C THR A 475 -9.64 14.73 30.18
N SER A 476 -10.87 15.14 29.85
CA SER A 476 -12.08 14.53 30.43
C SER A 476 -12.18 13.05 30.09
N THR A 477 -11.90 12.65 28.84
CA THR A 477 -11.95 11.25 28.43
C THR A 477 -10.89 10.40 29.13
N LEU A 478 -9.65 10.89 29.24
CA LEU A 478 -8.56 10.19 29.93
C LEU A 478 -8.74 10.12 31.46
N SER A 479 -9.66 10.90 32.03
CA SER A 479 -10.04 10.78 33.45
C SER A 479 -11.04 9.66 33.72
N ASP A 480 -11.71 9.15 32.68
CA ASP A 480 -12.71 8.07 32.76
C ASP A 480 -12.11 6.72 32.31
N ILE A 481 -10.93 6.41 32.85
CA ILE A 481 -10.29 5.10 32.67
C ILE A 481 -10.98 4.11 33.61
N PRO A 482 -11.45 2.96 33.12
CA PRO A 482 -12.16 1.99 33.97
C PRO A 482 -11.17 1.33 34.93
N CYS A 483 -11.42 1.40 36.24
CA CYS A 483 -10.71 0.63 37.26
C CYS A 483 -11.24 -0.80 37.41
#